data_AF-A0A537N2G7-F1
#
_entry.id   AF-A0A537N2G7-F1
#
_cell.length_a   1.000
_cell.length_b   1.000
_cell.length_c   1.000
_cell.angle_alpha   90.00
_cell.angle_beta   90.00
_cell.angle_gamma   90.00
#
_symmetry.space_group_name_H-M   'P 1'
#
loop_
_entity.id
_entity.type
_entity.pdbx_description
1 polymer ?
#
loop_
_entity_poly.entity_id
_entity_poly.type
_entity_poly.pdbx_seq_one_letter_code
_entity_poly.pdbx_strand_id
1 'polypeptide(L)'
;MTTKRAEYFRVVRRCALAIILGLVAIPLYLGREPIADQFAASYSLTIGLTIQDRAYRPRLERVLAQLTVPDDVNATYAFDRNSWSRSQIEVSAPSRERAVAAARLLGETVAREYDAAGETKLDVRVPSRAYPEDNPTSIAVRTTLAIGGPLLELLAVGLFAVTWLRGRANGSVTAYPGTGYVLALLWGIPLAILVIPGWLFMSLFAMSIPVAIAITIIVKTQAARRASRWPSASGRILSCKARTVKTKLSGGAPSVGNVPDIAYVYTVDGVEHHGKRISIGDIKPDSPEVEAALERYQAGRTGPVFYNPAKPDEAVLERNSPARPAVMYGVAGGVVVVGLVVVFGFTQASDIILWLQPHFPPGAIVHAFLFFVACGLISSLVVLTELAETRAAARWPSVQGAVLSSRAEARRILTHTGGTGGGQTVTVWSPLIEYSYKVGERSYHGSRIAFGPEVAGSRELAEQAVSRYPAGAAVGVHYDPSNPSHATLETAMAFRWFALLLPLAFFAAALFFSGRLHF
;
A
#
# COMPACT_ATOMS: atom_id res chain seq x y z
N MET A 1 33.83 27.00 9.93
CA MET A 1 32.63 26.77 9.08
C MET A 1 32.94 26.09 7.73
N THR A 2 34.19 26.00 7.29
CA THR A 2 34.60 25.48 5.96
C THR A 2 34.59 23.94 5.84
N THR A 3 34.88 23.21 6.92
CA THR A 3 34.96 21.73 6.94
C THR A 3 33.60 21.03 6.79
N LYS A 4 32.56 21.47 7.52
CA LYS A 4 31.21 20.88 7.41
C LYS A 4 30.60 21.04 6.00
N ARG A 5 30.87 22.17 5.35
CA ARG A 5 30.39 22.43 3.98
C ARG A 5 31.07 21.52 2.96
N ALA A 6 32.37 21.28 3.11
CA ALA A 6 33.12 20.36 2.26
C ALA A 6 32.67 18.89 2.43
N GLU A 7 32.38 18.47 3.67
CA GLU A 7 31.83 17.13 3.93
C GLU A 7 30.42 16.95 3.37
N TYR A 8 29.56 17.95 3.50
CA TYR A 8 28.23 17.95 2.88
C TYR A 8 28.31 17.75 1.36
N PHE A 9 29.13 18.53 0.65
CA PHE A 9 29.31 18.37 -0.80
C PHE A 9 29.86 16.99 -1.19
N ARG A 10 30.73 16.40 -0.36
CA ARG A 10 31.25 15.05 -0.59
C ARG A 10 30.15 13.99 -0.47
N VAL A 11 29.27 14.11 0.52
CA VAL A 11 28.11 13.21 0.70
C VAL A 11 27.14 13.36 -0.46
N VAL A 12 26.80 14.61 -0.83
CA VAL A 12 25.89 14.91 -1.95
C VAL A 12 26.44 14.34 -3.26
N ARG A 13 27.72 14.54 -3.57
CA ARG A 13 28.34 13.99 -4.79
C ARG A 13 28.28 12.46 -4.84
N ARG A 14 28.51 11.78 -3.72
CA ARG A 14 28.42 10.32 -3.64
C ARG A 14 26.98 9.82 -3.79
N CYS A 15 26.01 10.53 -3.20
CA CYS A 15 24.59 10.24 -3.40
C CYS A 15 24.19 10.44 -4.87
N ALA A 16 24.64 11.53 -5.51
CA ALA A 16 24.40 11.80 -6.92
C ALA A 16 25.01 10.71 -7.83
N LEU A 17 26.23 10.26 -7.54
CA LEU A 17 26.86 9.16 -8.26
C LEU A 17 26.07 7.84 -8.12
N ALA A 18 25.59 7.54 -6.91
CA ALA A 18 24.73 6.38 -6.70
C ALA A 18 23.44 6.49 -7.51
N ILE A 19 22.79 7.66 -7.54
CA ILE A 19 21.60 7.92 -8.37
C ILE A 19 21.91 7.73 -9.86
N ILE A 20 23.02 8.27 -10.36
CA ILE A 20 23.41 8.09 -11.76
C ILE A 20 23.59 6.59 -12.08
N LEU A 21 24.18 5.82 -11.16
CA LEU A 21 24.42 4.39 -11.34
C LEU A 21 23.12 3.60 -11.56
N GLY A 22 22.07 3.85 -10.78
CA GLY A 22 20.79 3.16 -10.97
C GLY A 22 19.94 3.73 -12.11
N LEU A 23 20.13 5.00 -12.49
CA LEU A 23 19.49 5.55 -13.69
C LEU A 23 19.99 4.85 -14.96
N VAL A 24 21.19 4.27 -14.92
CA VAL A 24 21.75 3.42 -15.99
C VAL A 24 21.20 1.99 -15.92
N ALA A 25 20.80 1.49 -14.74
CA ALA A 25 20.28 0.13 -14.59
C ALA A 25 18.98 -0.12 -15.36
N ILE A 26 18.05 0.84 -15.32
CA ILE A 26 16.74 0.76 -16.00
C ILE A 26 16.87 0.61 -17.53
N PRO A 27 17.58 1.49 -18.26
CA PRO A 27 17.72 1.36 -19.71
C PRO A 27 18.51 0.11 -20.11
N LEU A 28 19.48 -0.34 -19.29
CA LEU A 28 20.15 -1.62 -19.54
C LEU A 28 19.19 -2.82 -19.43
N TYR A 29 18.30 -2.82 -18.44
CA TYR A 29 17.31 -3.88 -18.28
C TYR A 29 16.24 -3.85 -19.39
N LEU A 30 15.71 -2.67 -19.72
CA LEU A 30 14.70 -2.51 -20.78
C LEU A 30 15.28 -2.73 -22.18
N GLY A 31 16.52 -2.33 -22.41
CA GLY A 31 17.24 -2.46 -23.67
C GLY A 31 17.87 -3.84 -23.89
N ARG A 32 17.72 -4.79 -22.97
CA ARG A 32 18.38 -6.10 -23.05
C ARG A 32 18.09 -6.87 -24.34
N GLU A 33 16.85 -6.78 -24.85
CA GLU A 33 16.43 -7.46 -26.08
C GLU A 33 17.10 -6.80 -27.30
N PRO A 34 16.91 -5.49 -27.58
CA PRO A 34 17.53 -4.88 -28.76
C PRO A 34 19.06 -4.83 -28.70
N ILE A 35 19.67 -4.81 -27.51
CA ILE A 35 21.13 -4.91 -27.36
C ILE A 35 21.60 -6.33 -27.70
N ALA A 36 20.92 -7.37 -27.18
CA ALA A 36 21.27 -8.76 -27.49
C ALA A 36 21.08 -9.08 -28.98
N ASP A 37 20.04 -8.53 -29.60
CA ASP A 37 19.73 -8.71 -31.02
C ASP A 37 20.84 -8.19 -31.95
N GLN A 38 21.65 -7.21 -31.51
CA GLN A 38 22.82 -6.74 -32.28
C GLN A 38 23.93 -7.80 -32.41
N PHE A 39 23.90 -8.84 -31.57
CA PHE A 39 24.85 -9.96 -31.59
C PHE A 39 24.28 -11.18 -32.32
N ALA A 40 23.09 -11.08 -32.91
CA ALA A 40 22.51 -12.15 -33.72
C ALA A 40 23.35 -12.36 -35.00
N ALA A 41 23.64 -13.63 -35.31
CA ALA A 41 24.43 -14.01 -36.48
C ALA A 41 23.54 -14.33 -37.70
N SER A 42 22.26 -14.57 -37.46
CA SER A 42 21.26 -14.93 -38.46
C SER A 42 19.88 -14.41 -38.06
N TYR A 43 19.00 -14.29 -39.04
CA TYR A 43 17.65 -13.80 -38.90
C TYR A 43 16.70 -14.75 -39.60
N SER A 44 15.65 -15.18 -38.91
CA SER A 44 14.67 -16.10 -39.45
C SER A 44 13.26 -15.55 -39.55
N LEU A 45 12.50 -16.13 -40.46
CA LEU A 45 11.07 -15.91 -40.61
C LEU A 45 10.42 -17.17 -41.19
N THR A 46 9.13 -17.33 -40.90
CA THR A 46 8.37 -18.49 -41.34
C THR A 46 7.39 -18.10 -42.45
N ILE A 47 7.54 -18.67 -43.64
CA ILE A 47 6.57 -18.59 -44.73
C ILE A 47 5.45 -19.57 -44.43
N GLY A 48 4.20 -19.09 -44.41
CA GLY A 48 3.02 -19.95 -44.33
C GLY A 48 2.53 -20.35 -45.71
N LEU A 49 2.26 -21.63 -45.93
CA LEU A 49 1.72 -22.18 -47.18
C LEU A 49 0.39 -22.87 -46.86
N THR A 50 -0.67 -22.56 -47.60
CA THR A 50 -1.98 -23.21 -47.42
C THR A 50 -2.51 -23.77 -48.73
N ILE A 51 -2.79 -25.09 -48.74
CA ILE A 51 -3.43 -25.79 -49.86
C ILE A 51 -4.95 -25.90 -49.63
N GLN A 52 -5.72 -25.87 -50.71
CA GLN A 52 -7.20 -25.88 -50.65
C GLN A 52 -7.79 -27.29 -50.54
N ASP A 53 -7.09 -28.30 -51.05
CA ASP A 53 -7.53 -29.70 -51.02
C ASP A 53 -6.34 -30.62 -50.71
N ARG A 54 -6.60 -31.61 -49.86
CA ARG A 54 -5.66 -32.62 -49.38
C ARG A 54 -5.05 -33.43 -50.52
N ALA A 55 -5.78 -33.63 -51.62
CA ALA A 55 -5.31 -34.39 -52.78
C ALA A 55 -4.05 -33.77 -53.42
N TYR A 56 -3.84 -32.46 -53.27
CA TYR A 56 -2.69 -31.75 -53.86
C TYR A 56 -1.46 -31.68 -52.95
N ARG A 57 -1.47 -32.36 -51.79
CA ARG A 57 -0.31 -32.42 -50.89
C ARG A 57 0.95 -32.97 -51.56
N PRO A 58 0.92 -34.10 -52.30
CA PRO A 58 2.12 -34.65 -52.95
C PRO A 58 2.72 -33.71 -54.01
N ARG A 59 1.88 -32.84 -54.62
CA ARG A 59 2.33 -31.80 -55.56
C ARG A 59 3.17 -30.76 -54.83
N LEU A 60 2.69 -30.26 -53.69
CA LEU A 60 3.47 -29.32 -52.87
C LEU A 60 4.78 -29.94 -52.38
N GLU A 61 4.76 -31.19 -51.93
CA GLU A 61 5.96 -31.93 -51.51
C GLU A 61 7.00 -32.01 -52.64
N ARG A 62 6.57 -32.28 -53.87
CA ARG A 62 7.48 -32.33 -55.04
C ARG A 62 8.10 -30.96 -55.35
N VAL A 63 7.31 -29.89 -55.30
CA VAL A 63 7.80 -28.51 -55.51
C VAL A 63 8.84 -28.14 -54.46
N LEU A 64 8.56 -28.42 -53.18
CA LEU A 64 9.50 -28.13 -52.10
C LEU A 64 10.79 -28.97 -52.20
N ALA A 65 10.70 -30.22 -52.67
CA ALA A 65 11.86 -31.10 -52.84
C ALA A 65 12.80 -30.66 -53.99
N GLN A 66 12.30 -29.90 -54.96
CA GLN A 66 13.07 -29.41 -56.11
C GLN A 66 13.49 -27.94 -55.97
N LEU A 67 13.10 -27.29 -54.87
CA LEU A 67 13.36 -25.88 -54.67
C LEU A 67 14.85 -25.63 -54.44
N THR A 68 15.44 -24.79 -55.28
CA THR A 68 16.85 -24.38 -55.12
C THR A 68 16.92 -23.24 -54.11
N VAL A 69 17.69 -23.44 -53.04
CA VAL A 69 17.90 -22.45 -51.99
C VAL A 69 19.26 -21.77 -52.23
N PRO A 70 19.37 -20.42 -52.13
CA PRO A 70 20.65 -19.74 -52.24
C PRO A 70 21.66 -20.22 -51.18
N ASP A 71 22.95 -20.31 -51.54
CA ASP A 71 24.01 -20.87 -50.68
C ASP A 71 24.18 -20.11 -49.34
N ASP A 72 23.80 -18.83 -49.29
CA ASP A 72 23.86 -17.97 -48.12
C ASP A 72 22.59 -18.01 -47.25
N VAL A 73 21.62 -18.86 -47.58
CA VAL A 73 20.32 -18.96 -46.92
C VAL A 73 20.09 -20.40 -46.48
N ASN A 74 19.67 -20.59 -45.24
CA ASN A 74 19.16 -21.88 -44.79
C ASN A 74 17.63 -21.89 -44.90
N ALA A 75 17.06 -22.89 -45.55
CA ALA A 75 15.61 -23.05 -45.64
C ALA A 75 15.21 -24.47 -45.26
N THR A 76 14.41 -24.61 -44.20
CA THR A 76 13.91 -25.88 -43.72
C THR A 76 12.40 -25.97 -43.93
N TYR A 77 11.97 -27.11 -44.46
CA TYR A 77 10.57 -27.36 -44.76
C TYR A 77 9.96 -28.21 -43.66
N ALA A 78 8.91 -27.70 -43.02
CA ALA A 78 8.18 -28.45 -42.02
C ALA A 78 6.69 -28.50 -42.39
N PHE A 79 6.15 -29.72 -42.40
CA PHE A 79 4.71 -29.90 -42.45
C PHE A 79 4.14 -29.82 -41.03
N ASP A 80 3.04 -29.08 -40.89
CA ASP A 80 2.29 -29.09 -39.65
C ASP A 80 1.64 -30.47 -39.50
N ARG A 81 2.08 -31.25 -38.51
CA ARG A 81 1.54 -32.61 -38.27
C ARG A 81 0.07 -32.57 -37.84
N ASN A 82 -0.41 -31.42 -37.37
CA ASN A 82 -1.77 -31.23 -36.88
C ASN A 82 -2.69 -30.60 -37.93
N SER A 83 -2.19 -30.29 -39.12
CA SER A 83 -2.98 -29.70 -40.21
C SER A 83 -2.68 -30.38 -41.55
N TRP A 84 -3.73 -30.79 -42.27
CA TRP A 84 -3.57 -31.36 -43.61
C TRP A 84 -3.37 -30.29 -44.69
N SER A 85 -3.76 -29.04 -44.42
CA SER A 85 -3.76 -27.94 -45.39
C SER A 85 -2.62 -26.94 -45.19
N ARG A 86 -1.95 -26.94 -44.03
CA ARG A 86 -0.92 -25.95 -43.70
C ARG A 86 0.47 -26.57 -43.71
N SER A 87 1.38 -25.88 -44.40
CA SER A 87 2.81 -26.17 -44.40
C SER A 87 3.58 -24.88 -44.14
N GLN A 88 4.83 -25.01 -43.74
CA GLN A 88 5.68 -23.85 -43.50
C GLN A 88 7.10 -24.05 -44.02
N ILE A 89 7.71 -22.95 -44.44
CA ILE A 89 9.13 -22.86 -44.77
C ILE A 89 9.77 -21.92 -43.76
N GLU A 90 10.70 -22.42 -42.97
CA GLU A 90 11.51 -21.60 -42.09
C GLU A 90 12.76 -21.17 -42.86
N VAL A 91 12.94 -19.85 -43.01
CA VAL A 91 14.03 -19.26 -43.79
C VAL A 91 14.91 -18.49 -42.83
N SER A 92 16.22 -18.78 -42.81
CA SER A 92 17.24 -18.10 -42.02
C SER A 92 18.35 -17.55 -42.92
N ALA A 93 18.74 -16.28 -42.70
CA ALA A 93 19.79 -15.62 -43.48
C ALA A 93 20.65 -14.67 -42.62
N PRO A 94 21.86 -14.25 -43.07
CA PRO A 94 22.79 -13.42 -42.28
C PRO A 94 22.27 -12.03 -41.90
N SER A 95 21.27 -11.50 -42.61
CA SER A 95 20.66 -10.20 -42.31
C SER A 95 19.15 -10.23 -42.46
N ARG A 96 18.46 -9.35 -41.73
CA ARG A 96 17.00 -9.20 -41.78
C ARG A 96 16.49 -8.94 -43.21
N GLU A 97 17.15 -8.03 -43.93
CA GLU A 97 16.76 -7.67 -45.30
C GLU A 97 16.94 -8.86 -46.24
N ARG A 98 18.06 -9.59 -46.09
CA ARG A 98 18.34 -10.78 -46.89
C ARG A 98 17.35 -11.91 -46.61
N ALA A 99 16.98 -12.14 -45.35
CA ALA A 99 16.00 -13.14 -44.95
C ALA A 99 14.62 -12.84 -45.57
N VAL A 100 14.15 -11.59 -45.50
CA VAL A 100 12.88 -11.17 -46.11
C VAL A 100 12.93 -11.29 -47.63
N ALA A 101 14.02 -10.88 -48.27
CA ALA A 101 14.19 -11.00 -49.71
C ALA A 101 14.22 -12.47 -50.17
N ALA A 102 14.96 -13.32 -49.46
CA ALA A 102 15.02 -14.76 -49.70
C ALA A 102 13.64 -15.40 -49.54
N ALA A 103 12.93 -15.07 -48.47
CA ALA A 103 11.61 -15.64 -48.21
C ALA A 103 10.57 -15.22 -49.26
N ARG A 104 10.61 -13.98 -49.74
CA ARG A 104 9.76 -13.54 -50.86
C ARG A 104 10.07 -14.32 -52.13
N LEU A 105 11.35 -14.43 -52.48
CA LEU A 105 11.78 -15.18 -53.67
C LEU A 105 11.34 -16.64 -53.59
N LEU A 106 11.57 -17.30 -52.46
CA LEU A 106 11.18 -18.69 -52.23
C LEU A 106 9.66 -18.84 -52.26
N GLY A 107 8.93 -17.97 -51.58
CA GLY A 107 7.46 -17.98 -51.56
C GLY A 107 6.84 -17.80 -52.95
N GLU A 108 7.35 -16.83 -53.73
CA GLU A 108 6.91 -16.58 -55.11
C GLU A 108 7.26 -17.75 -56.03
N THR A 109 8.44 -18.36 -55.87
CA THR A 109 8.86 -19.52 -56.66
C THR A 109 7.98 -20.72 -56.36
N VAL A 110 7.73 -21.01 -55.07
CA VAL A 110 6.85 -22.11 -54.65
C VAL A 110 5.42 -21.89 -55.13
N ALA A 111 4.89 -20.67 -55.03
CA ALA A 111 3.56 -20.34 -55.57
C ALA A 111 3.50 -20.56 -57.08
N ARG A 112 4.50 -20.06 -57.83
CA ARG A 112 4.56 -20.17 -59.29
C ARG A 112 4.66 -21.62 -59.77
N GLU A 113 5.59 -22.38 -59.21
CA GLU A 113 5.81 -23.80 -59.56
C GLU A 113 4.64 -24.67 -59.11
N TYR A 114 4.04 -24.37 -57.96
CA TYR A 114 2.80 -25.01 -57.56
C TYR A 114 1.75 -24.70 -58.61
N ASP A 115 1.34 -23.44 -58.81
CA ASP A 115 0.24 -23.02 -59.69
C ASP A 115 0.40 -23.47 -61.15
N ALA A 116 1.63 -23.56 -61.69
CA ALA A 116 1.88 -24.01 -63.06
C ALA A 116 1.47 -25.48 -63.31
N ALA A 117 1.45 -26.31 -62.26
CA ALA A 117 1.20 -27.75 -62.37
C ALA A 117 -0.29 -28.18 -62.29
N GLY A 118 -1.25 -27.26 -62.43
CA GLY A 118 -2.70 -27.55 -62.32
C GLY A 118 -3.56 -26.39 -61.79
N GLU A 119 -4.88 -26.57 -61.72
CA GLU A 119 -5.87 -25.48 -61.64
C GLU A 119 -6.04 -24.79 -60.27
N THR A 120 -5.58 -25.39 -59.18
CA THR A 120 -5.67 -24.83 -57.82
C THR A 120 -4.49 -23.93 -57.47
N LYS A 121 -4.76 -22.83 -56.76
CA LYS A 121 -3.74 -21.89 -56.31
C LYS A 121 -3.23 -22.17 -54.89
N LEU A 122 -1.94 -21.93 -54.65
CA LEU A 122 -1.34 -21.96 -53.31
C LEU A 122 -1.49 -20.59 -52.62
N ASP A 123 -2.05 -20.58 -51.41
CA ASP A 123 -2.00 -19.37 -50.58
C ASP A 123 -0.66 -19.29 -49.84
N VAL A 124 0.14 -18.27 -50.18
CA VAL A 124 1.48 -18.06 -49.62
C VAL A 124 1.51 -16.77 -48.82
N ARG A 125 1.83 -16.90 -47.53
CA ARG A 125 1.98 -15.78 -46.59
C ARG A 125 3.44 -15.61 -46.20
N VAL A 126 4.06 -14.54 -46.68
CA VAL A 126 5.43 -14.15 -46.30
C VAL A 126 5.36 -12.99 -45.31
N PRO A 127 5.87 -13.14 -44.07
CA PRO A 127 5.99 -12.05 -43.12
C PRO A 127 6.86 -10.89 -43.64
N SER A 128 6.53 -9.65 -43.25
CA SER A 128 7.32 -8.47 -43.64
C SER A 128 8.57 -8.23 -42.79
N ARG A 129 8.77 -9.01 -41.71
CA ARG A 129 9.88 -8.86 -40.77
C ARG A 129 10.49 -10.22 -40.46
N ALA A 130 11.82 -10.26 -40.44
CA ALA A 130 12.60 -11.35 -39.88
C ALA A 130 13.04 -11.02 -38.45
N TYR A 131 13.15 -12.05 -37.63
CA TYR A 131 13.54 -11.95 -36.22
C TYR A 131 14.95 -12.51 -36.04
N PRO A 132 15.78 -11.89 -35.18
CA PRO A 132 17.10 -12.41 -34.88
C PRO A 132 16.99 -13.81 -34.26
N GLU A 133 17.84 -14.74 -34.72
CA GLU A 133 17.95 -16.06 -34.11
C GLU A 133 18.86 -16.01 -32.88
N ASP A 134 18.45 -16.75 -31.84
CA ASP A 134 19.24 -16.90 -30.64
C ASP A 134 20.55 -17.66 -30.93
N ASN A 135 21.65 -17.11 -30.47
CA ASN A 135 22.97 -17.74 -30.48
C ASN A 135 23.62 -17.61 -29.09
N PRO A 136 24.71 -18.34 -28.79
CA PRO A 136 25.31 -18.31 -27.46
C PRO A 136 25.66 -16.89 -26.95
N THR A 137 26.10 -16.01 -27.84
CA THR A 137 26.48 -14.63 -27.51
C THR A 137 25.28 -13.75 -27.17
N SER A 138 24.25 -13.74 -28.01
CA SER A 138 23.01 -12.98 -27.79
C SER A 138 22.29 -13.45 -26.52
N ILE A 139 22.22 -14.76 -26.29
CA ILE A 139 21.69 -15.33 -25.03
C ILE A 139 22.51 -14.85 -23.82
N ALA A 140 23.85 -14.90 -23.92
CA ALA A 140 24.72 -14.47 -22.83
C ALA A 140 24.57 -12.98 -22.53
N VAL A 141 24.50 -12.12 -23.55
CA VAL A 141 24.28 -10.67 -23.40
C VAL A 141 22.91 -10.39 -22.77
N ARG A 142 21.84 -11.00 -23.29
CA ARG A 142 20.46 -10.87 -22.79
C ARG A 142 20.39 -11.24 -21.31
N THR A 143 20.98 -12.38 -20.94
CA THR A 143 21.03 -12.89 -19.57
C THR A 143 21.85 -11.99 -18.66
N THR A 144 23.01 -11.53 -19.13
CA THR A 144 23.91 -10.65 -18.38
C THR A 144 23.22 -9.32 -18.06
N LEU A 145 22.49 -8.74 -19.02
CA LEU A 145 21.74 -7.50 -18.81
C LEU A 145 20.51 -7.71 -17.91
N ALA A 146 19.82 -8.85 -18.05
CA ALA A 146 18.67 -9.20 -17.22
C ALA A 146 19.03 -9.35 -15.74
N ILE A 147 20.24 -9.84 -15.42
CA ILE A 147 20.73 -9.98 -14.04
C ILE A 147 21.50 -8.73 -13.58
N GLY A 148 22.32 -8.17 -14.47
CA GLY A 148 23.20 -7.04 -14.19
C GLY A 148 22.45 -5.75 -13.89
N GLY A 149 21.36 -5.45 -14.61
CA GLY A 149 20.52 -4.29 -14.32
C GLY A 149 20.00 -4.29 -12.88
N PRO A 150 19.27 -5.33 -12.44
CA PRO A 150 18.79 -5.44 -11.05
C PRO A 150 19.90 -5.37 -10.01
N LEU A 151 21.04 -6.05 -10.23
CA LEU A 151 22.17 -6.00 -9.32
C LEU A 151 22.79 -4.60 -9.22
N LEU A 152 22.89 -3.89 -10.34
CA LEU A 152 23.40 -2.53 -10.40
C LEU A 152 22.51 -1.56 -9.61
N GLU A 153 21.20 -1.72 -9.72
CA GLU A 153 20.22 -0.94 -8.96
C GLU A 153 20.31 -1.23 -7.46
N LEU A 154 20.37 -2.50 -7.06
CA LEU A 154 20.53 -2.88 -5.65
C LEU A 154 21.82 -2.30 -5.05
N LEU A 155 22.91 -2.35 -5.81
CA LEU A 155 24.18 -1.75 -5.44
C LEU A 155 24.03 -0.22 -5.29
N ALA A 156 23.37 0.44 -6.23
CA ALA A 156 23.13 1.88 -6.21
C ALA A 156 22.31 2.31 -4.98
N VAL A 157 21.20 1.61 -4.71
CA VAL A 157 20.35 1.82 -3.53
C VAL A 157 21.14 1.63 -2.23
N GLY A 158 21.95 0.56 -2.15
CA GLY A 158 22.80 0.28 -0.99
C GLY A 158 23.87 1.36 -0.76
N LEU A 159 24.56 1.77 -1.84
CA LEU A 159 25.55 2.85 -1.78
C LEU A 159 24.94 4.18 -1.35
N PHE A 160 23.76 4.53 -1.89
CA PHE A 160 23.02 5.71 -1.47
C PHE A 160 22.66 5.64 0.02
N ALA A 161 22.08 4.53 0.48
CA ALA A 161 21.68 4.37 1.87
C ALA A 161 22.87 4.50 2.84
N VAL A 162 23.99 3.83 2.55
CA VAL A 162 25.21 3.88 3.38
C VAL A 162 25.83 5.28 3.39
N THR A 163 25.91 5.94 2.24
CA THR A 163 26.48 7.30 2.14
C THR A 163 25.62 8.32 2.87
N TRP A 164 24.29 8.21 2.76
CA TRP A 164 23.35 9.04 3.50
C TRP A 164 23.47 8.84 5.02
N LEU A 165 23.54 7.58 5.48
CA LEU A 165 23.68 7.25 6.91
C LEU A 165 24.95 7.83 7.51
N ARG A 166 26.08 7.67 6.83
CA ARG A 166 27.36 8.25 7.27
C ARG A 166 27.30 9.77 7.27
N GLY A 167 26.70 10.38 6.25
CA GLY A 167 26.52 11.84 6.19
C GLY A 167 25.69 12.37 7.37
N ARG A 168 24.66 11.64 7.77
CA ARG A 168 23.83 11.98 8.92
C ARG A 168 24.56 11.77 10.26
N ALA A 169 25.27 10.65 10.42
CA ALA A 169 26.03 10.36 11.64
C ALA A 169 27.09 11.43 11.94
N ASN A 170 27.71 11.99 10.89
CA ASN A 170 28.73 13.03 11.03
C ASN A 170 28.13 14.45 11.08
N GLY A 171 26.80 14.59 11.11
CA GLY A 171 26.11 15.88 11.18
C GLY A 171 26.21 16.74 9.92
N SER A 172 26.63 16.17 8.78
CA SER A 172 26.69 16.87 7.50
C SER A 172 25.33 16.99 6.82
N VAL A 173 24.40 16.08 7.10
CA VAL A 173 23.02 16.08 6.56
C VAL A 173 22.02 16.25 7.70
N THR A 174 21.25 17.34 7.69
CA THR A 174 20.16 17.59 8.64
C THR A 174 18.83 17.16 8.03
N ALA A 175 18.46 15.91 8.26
CA ALA A 175 17.18 15.34 7.85
C ALA A 175 16.59 14.45 8.95
N TYR A 176 15.27 14.23 8.89
CA TYR A 176 14.59 13.29 9.78
C TYR A 176 15.18 11.87 9.65
N PRO A 177 15.20 11.09 10.74
CA PRO A 177 15.58 9.68 10.68
C PRO A 177 14.69 8.97 9.67
N GLY A 178 15.27 8.11 8.82
CA GLY A 178 14.49 7.37 7.82
C GLY A 178 14.47 7.99 6.42
N THR A 179 14.64 9.31 6.28
CA THR A 179 14.47 10.03 4.99
C THR A 179 15.30 9.42 3.86
N GLY A 180 16.58 9.09 4.11
CA GLY A 180 17.44 8.49 3.10
C GLY A 180 16.99 7.10 2.64
N TYR A 181 16.45 6.29 3.55
CA TYR A 181 15.92 4.97 3.18
C TYR A 181 14.65 5.10 2.33
N VAL A 182 13.78 6.05 2.67
CA VAL A 182 12.57 6.32 1.90
C VAL A 182 12.93 6.78 0.48
N LEU A 183 13.88 7.70 0.35
CA LEU A 183 14.34 8.17 -0.96
C LEU A 183 15.01 7.04 -1.77
N ALA A 184 15.83 6.21 -1.13
CA ALA A 184 16.48 5.08 -1.78
C ALA A 184 15.45 4.04 -2.27
N LEU A 185 14.44 3.74 -1.45
CA LEU A 185 13.37 2.81 -1.80
C LEU A 185 12.48 3.36 -2.91
N LEU A 186 12.03 4.62 -2.81
CA LEU A 186 11.17 5.25 -3.82
C LEU A 186 11.81 5.21 -5.21
N TRP A 187 13.13 5.35 -5.26
CA TRP A 187 13.87 5.33 -6.50
C TRP A 187 14.13 3.92 -7.06
N GLY A 188 14.27 2.89 -6.21
CA GLY A 188 14.42 1.49 -6.64
C GLY A 188 13.11 0.79 -7.03
N ILE A 189 11.94 1.35 -6.67
CA ILE A 189 10.62 0.78 -6.97
C ILE A 189 10.37 0.54 -8.48
N PRO A 190 10.68 1.46 -9.40
CA PRO A 190 10.41 1.27 -10.83
C PRO A 190 11.07 0.02 -11.41
N LEU A 191 12.34 -0.25 -11.09
CA LEU A 191 13.01 -1.45 -11.57
C LEU A 191 12.48 -2.70 -10.86
N ALA A 192 12.18 -2.62 -9.55
CA ALA A 192 11.57 -3.73 -8.83
C ALA A 192 10.24 -4.19 -9.46
N ILE A 193 9.40 -3.25 -9.91
CA ILE A 193 8.14 -3.55 -10.63
C ILE A 193 8.41 -4.29 -11.96
N LEU A 194 9.49 -3.94 -12.65
CA LEU A 194 9.83 -4.53 -13.95
C LEU A 194 10.43 -5.93 -13.83
N VAL A 195 11.16 -6.19 -12.74
CA VAL A 195 11.95 -7.42 -12.54
C VAL A 195 11.18 -8.49 -11.77
N ILE A 196 10.38 -8.07 -10.79
CA ILE A 196 9.67 -8.98 -9.89
C ILE A 196 8.32 -9.34 -10.52
N PRO A 197 7.91 -10.62 -10.50
CA PRO A 197 6.57 -11.00 -10.92
C PRO A 197 5.51 -10.16 -10.18
N GLY A 198 4.52 -9.63 -10.91
CA GLY A 198 3.57 -8.67 -10.35
C GLY A 198 2.86 -9.17 -9.07
N TRP A 199 2.52 -10.45 -8.99
CA TRP A 199 1.92 -11.06 -7.80
C TRP A 199 2.84 -11.01 -6.57
N LEU A 200 4.15 -11.21 -6.76
CA LEU A 200 5.14 -11.17 -5.69
C LEU A 200 5.38 -9.72 -5.24
N PHE A 201 5.44 -8.78 -6.18
CA PHE A 201 5.50 -7.36 -5.87
C PHE A 201 4.30 -6.90 -5.03
N MET A 202 3.08 -7.26 -5.44
CA MET A 202 1.85 -6.93 -4.70
C MET A 202 1.81 -7.58 -3.33
N SER A 203 2.32 -8.81 -3.20
CA SER A 203 2.44 -9.51 -1.91
C SER A 203 3.40 -8.82 -0.95
N LEU A 204 4.58 -8.40 -1.43
CA LEU A 204 5.55 -7.64 -0.65
C LEU A 204 5.00 -6.29 -0.21
N PHE A 205 4.29 -5.61 -1.13
CA PHE A 205 3.62 -4.35 -0.83
C PHE A 205 2.53 -4.53 0.25
N ALA A 206 1.68 -5.54 0.12
CA ALA A 206 0.66 -5.87 1.12
C ALA A 206 1.26 -6.20 2.49
N MET A 207 2.40 -6.91 2.54
CA MET A 207 3.10 -7.25 3.78
C MET A 207 3.81 -6.06 4.44
N SER A 208 4.06 -4.95 3.73
CA SER A 208 4.77 -3.80 4.29
C SER A 208 4.06 -3.19 5.51
N ILE A 209 2.72 -3.12 5.48
CA ILE A 209 1.89 -2.58 6.57
C ILE A 209 1.94 -3.46 7.83
N PRO A 210 1.58 -4.77 7.79
CA PRO A 210 1.64 -5.62 8.97
C PRO A 210 3.06 -5.74 9.53
N VAL A 211 4.09 -5.77 8.68
CA VAL A 211 5.49 -5.77 9.11
C VAL A 211 5.85 -4.46 9.83
N ALA A 212 5.44 -3.29 9.30
CA ALA A 212 5.69 -2.01 9.96
C ALA A 212 4.98 -1.91 11.33
N ILE A 213 3.76 -2.43 11.44
CA ILE A 213 3.02 -2.52 12.71
C ILE A 213 3.77 -3.44 13.69
N ALA A 214 4.17 -4.63 13.25
CA ALA A 214 4.91 -5.58 14.07
C ALA A 214 6.26 -5.00 14.56
N ILE A 215 7.00 -4.32 13.68
CA ILE A 215 8.24 -3.61 14.05
C ILE A 215 7.96 -2.54 15.11
N THR A 216 6.90 -1.75 14.95
CA THR A 216 6.53 -0.71 15.94
C THR A 216 6.23 -1.33 17.30
N ILE A 217 5.47 -2.44 17.33
CA ILE A 217 5.18 -3.19 18.56
C ILE A 217 6.47 -3.70 19.20
N ILE A 218 7.37 -4.30 18.41
CA ILE A 218 8.64 -4.83 18.90
C ILE A 218 9.51 -3.71 19.49
N VAL A 219 9.68 -2.59 18.77
CA VAL A 219 10.50 -1.46 19.23
C VAL A 219 9.95 -0.86 20.52
N LYS A 220 8.64 -0.59 20.60
CA LYS A 220 8.00 -0.06 21.82
C LYS A 220 8.10 -1.07 22.98
N THR A 221 7.95 -2.36 22.71
CA THR A 221 8.10 -3.42 23.73
C THR A 221 9.54 -3.50 24.24
N GLN A 222 10.54 -3.39 23.36
CA GLN A 222 11.94 -3.35 23.76
C GLN A 222 12.27 -2.11 24.58
N ALA A 223 11.75 -0.94 24.20
CA ALA A 223 11.90 0.29 24.98
C ALA A 223 11.28 0.13 26.39
N ALA A 224 10.08 -0.46 26.49
CA ALA A 224 9.44 -0.74 27.77
C ALA A 224 10.24 -1.75 28.62
N ARG A 225 10.82 -2.79 28.03
CA ARG A 225 11.71 -3.74 28.73
C ARG A 225 12.98 -3.08 29.27
N ARG A 226 13.53 -2.09 28.54
CA ARG A 226 14.69 -1.31 29.03
C ARG A 226 14.28 -0.41 30.19
N ALA A 227 13.14 0.28 30.04
CA ALA A 227 12.60 1.16 31.06
C ALA A 227 12.23 0.42 32.35
N SER A 228 11.74 -0.83 32.27
CA SER A 228 11.40 -1.61 33.46
C SER A 228 12.58 -1.86 34.42
N ARG A 229 13.82 -1.64 33.96
CA ARG A 229 15.06 -1.75 34.75
C ARG A 229 15.60 -0.40 35.21
N TRP A 230 14.96 0.70 34.85
CA TRP A 230 15.40 2.04 35.25
C TRP A 230 15.32 2.21 36.77
N PRO A 231 16.36 2.79 37.40
CA PRO A 231 16.33 3.15 38.81
C PRO A 231 15.24 4.20 39.09
N SER A 232 14.87 4.35 40.36
CA SER A 232 13.92 5.35 40.83
C SER A 232 14.61 6.45 41.61
N ALA A 233 14.12 7.68 41.45
CA ALA A 233 14.41 8.82 42.31
C ALA A 233 13.11 9.32 42.96
N SER A 234 13.22 10.04 44.08
CA SER A 234 12.06 10.74 44.64
C SER A 234 11.71 11.92 43.75
N GLY A 235 10.43 12.06 43.41
CA GLY A 235 9.92 13.20 42.68
C GLY A 235 8.58 13.67 43.20
N ARG A 236 8.18 14.84 42.73
CA ARG A 236 6.91 15.50 43.06
C ARG A 236 6.21 15.93 41.79
N ILE A 237 4.91 15.66 41.73
CA ILE A 237 4.04 16.14 40.65
C ILE A 237 3.83 17.65 40.84
N LEU A 238 4.19 18.44 39.84
CA LEU A 238 3.98 19.88 39.82
C LEU A 238 2.56 20.22 39.36
N SER A 239 2.11 19.56 38.29
CA SER A 239 0.77 19.72 37.75
C SER A 239 0.34 18.46 37.01
N CYS A 240 -0.96 18.17 37.05
CA CYS A 240 -1.58 17.19 36.16
C CYS A 240 -2.98 17.69 35.82
N LYS A 241 -3.24 17.89 34.53
CA LYS A 241 -4.51 18.44 34.03
C LYS A 241 -4.88 17.75 32.72
N ALA A 242 -6.17 17.75 32.38
CA ALA A 242 -6.59 17.39 31.04
C ALA A 242 -6.09 18.45 30.05
N ARG A 243 -5.42 18.01 28.99
CA ARG A 243 -5.00 18.86 27.88
C ARG A 243 -5.67 18.41 26.60
N THR A 244 -6.15 19.39 25.86
CA THR A 244 -6.75 19.20 24.55
C THR A 244 -5.70 18.90 23.49
N VAL A 245 -5.96 17.88 22.68
CA VAL A 245 -5.17 17.54 21.49
C VAL A 245 -6.07 17.49 20.27
N LYS A 246 -5.61 18.08 19.17
CA LYS A 246 -6.27 18.00 17.87
C LYS A 246 -5.62 16.90 17.06
N THR A 247 -6.40 15.92 16.63
CA THR A 247 -5.93 14.83 15.79
C THR A 247 -6.56 14.95 14.41
N LYS A 248 -5.73 14.95 13.37
CA LYS A 248 -6.19 14.94 11.98
C LYS A 248 -5.78 13.61 11.35
N LEU A 249 -6.71 12.66 11.25
CA LEU A 249 -6.46 11.45 10.48
C LEU A 249 -6.42 11.80 8.98
N SER A 250 -5.51 11.14 8.24
CA SER A 250 -5.57 11.18 6.77
C SER A 250 -6.95 10.67 6.35
N GLY A 251 -7.66 11.40 5.49
CA GLY A 251 -9.04 11.04 5.12
C GLY A 251 -10.18 11.52 6.07
N GLY A 252 -9.92 11.88 7.34
CA GLY A 252 -10.96 12.24 8.34
C GLY A 252 -11.01 13.73 8.75
N ALA A 253 -12.13 14.20 9.30
CA ALA A 253 -12.25 15.55 9.87
C ALA A 253 -11.32 15.69 11.08
N PRO A 254 -10.81 16.91 11.37
CA PRO A 254 -10.05 17.11 12.60
C PRO A 254 -10.94 16.80 13.81
N SER A 255 -10.44 15.96 14.71
CA SER A 255 -11.12 15.65 15.97
C SER A 255 -10.37 16.26 17.14
N VAL A 256 -11.13 16.70 18.14
CA VAL A 256 -10.61 17.19 19.41
C VAL A 256 -10.82 16.10 20.46
N GLY A 257 -9.77 15.79 21.22
CA GLY A 257 -9.83 14.88 22.35
C GLY A 257 -8.91 15.31 23.49
N ASN A 258 -9.00 14.62 24.62
CA ASN A 258 -8.31 14.96 25.86
C ASN A 258 -7.24 13.90 26.18
N VAL A 259 -6.08 14.36 26.63
CA VAL A 259 -4.99 13.52 27.16
C VAL A 259 -4.51 14.11 28.49
N PRO A 260 -3.92 13.31 29.39
CA PRO A 260 -3.32 13.85 30.60
C PRO A 260 -2.03 14.62 30.24
N ASP A 261 -1.95 15.87 30.69
CA ASP A 261 -0.72 16.68 30.67
C ASP A 261 -0.17 16.77 32.08
N ILE A 262 1.00 16.17 32.27
CA ILE A 262 1.65 16.04 33.56
C ILE A 262 3.01 16.73 33.52
N ALA A 263 3.35 17.41 34.60
CA ALA A 263 4.69 17.91 34.84
C ALA A 263 5.12 17.47 36.23
N TYR A 264 6.33 16.96 36.33
CA TYR A 264 6.92 16.55 37.60
C TYR A 264 8.40 16.90 37.64
N VAL A 265 8.89 16.99 38.86
CA VAL A 265 10.29 17.29 39.19
C VAL A 265 10.87 16.14 40.01
N TYR A 266 12.14 15.83 39.81
CA TYR A 266 12.86 14.78 40.54
C TYR A 266 14.34 15.13 40.61
N THR A 267 15.04 14.56 41.59
CA THR A 267 16.46 14.84 41.82
C THR A 267 17.29 13.57 41.62
N VAL A 268 18.34 13.67 40.80
CA VAL A 268 19.33 12.61 40.57
C VAL A 268 20.70 13.19 40.89
N ASP A 269 21.44 12.57 41.81
CA ASP A 269 22.78 13.00 42.22
C ASP A 269 22.87 14.50 42.59
N GLY A 270 21.82 15.04 43.20
CA GLY A 270 21.74 16.45 43.60
C GLY A 270 21.33 17.42 42.48
N VAL A 271 21.13 16.95 41.25
CA VAL A 271 20.67 17.75 40.10
C VAL A 271 19.16 17.58 39.92
N GLU A 272 18.46 18.70 39.77
CA GLU A 272 17.02 18.73 39.51
C GLU A 272 16.72 18.50 38.02
N HIS A 273 15.82 17.55 37.74
CA HIS A 273 15.34 17.21 36.40
C HIS A 273 13.82 17.28 36.33
N HIS A 274 13.31 17.61 35.16
CA HIS A 274 11.88 17.78 34.90
C HIS A 274 11.40 16.76 33.88
N GLY A 275 10.21 16.22 34.06
CA GLY A 275 9.63 15.23 33.15
C GLY A 275 8.14 15.45 32.92
N LYS A 276 7.65 14.87 31.81
CA LYS A 276 6.25 14.99 31.36
C LYS A 276 5.61 13.67 30.93
N ARG A 277 6.32 12.54 31.10
CA ARG A 277 5.85 11.25 30.57
C ARG A 277 5.34 10.38 31.70
N ILE A 278 4.15 9.83 31.51
CA ILE A 278 3.60 8.84 32.44
C ILE A 278 4.26 7.49 32.20
N SER A 279 4.27 7.00 30.96
CA SER A 279 4.90 5.72 30.61
C SER A 279 5.64 5.78 29.26
N ILE A 280 6.22 4.65 28.83
CA ILE A 280 6.82 4.52 27.49
C ILE A 280 5.76 4.54 26.39
N GLY A 281 4.55 4.08 26.70
CA GLY A 281 3.39 4.13 25.82
C GLY A 281 2.74 5.51 25.81
N ASP A 282 2.00 5.79 24.75
CA ASP A 282 1.21 7.01 24.62
C ASP A 282 -0.23 6.69 25.04
N ILE A 283 -0.84 7.55 25.86
CA ILE A 283 -2.26 7.40 26.25
C ILE A 283 -3.11 7.89 25.09
N LYS A 284 -4.05 7.05 24.64
CA LYS A 284 -4.95 7.40 23.54
C LYS A 284 -5.90 8.53 24.00
N PRO A 285 -6.17 9.54 23.16
CA PRO A 285 -7.16 10.55 23.50
C PRO A 285 -8.52 9.94 23.83
N ASP A 286 -9.17 10.49 24.85
CA ASP A 286 -10.48 10.10 25.36
C ASP A 286 -10.62 8.64 25.79
N SER A 287 -9.51 7.93 26.04
CA SER A 287 -9.54 6.59 26.60
C SER A 287 -9.76 6.62 28.12
N PRO A 288 -10.27 5.51 28.72
CA PRO A 288 -10.40 5.41 30.18
C PRO A 288 -9.08 5.61 30.95
N GLU A 289 -7.93 5.43 30.29
CA GLU A 289 -6.62 5.68 30.90
C GLU A 289 -6.36 7.16 31.18
N VAL A 290 -7.04 8.09 30.48
CA VAL A 290 -6.95 9.53 30.72
C VAL A 290 -7.38 9.86 32.14
N GLU A 291 -8.56 9.40 32.54
CA GLU A 291 -9.12 9.66 33.88
C GLU A 291 -8.34 8.95 34.97
N ALA A 292 -7.99 7.68 34.73
CA ALA A 292 -7.16 6.92 35.66
C ALA A 292 -5.82 7.63 35.92
N ALA A 293 -5.21 8.25 34.90
CA ALA A 293 -4.01 9.05 35.06
C ALA A 293 -4.25 10.35 35.85
N LEU A 294 -5.31 11.10 35.54
CA LEU A 294 -5.64 12.37 36.22
C LEU A 294 -5.99 12.17 37.70
N GLU A 295 -6.63 11.06 38.06
CA GLU A 295 -6.92 10.71 39.45
C GLU A 295 -5.67 10.23 40.19
N ARG A 296 -4.83 9.45 39.51
CA ARG A 296 -3.61 8.92 40.10
C ARG A 296 -2.57 10.00 40.33
N TYR A 297 -2.38 10.95 39.43
CA TYR A 297 -1.25 11.88 39.51
C TYR A 297 -1.64 13.29 39.89
N GLN A 298 -2.18 13.49 41.09
CA GLN A 298 -2.56 14.83 41.54
C GLN A 298 -1.35 15.73 41.87
N ALA A 299 -1.48 17.04 41.66
CA ALA A 299 -0.45 18.02 41.98
C ALA A 299 -0.06 17.95 43.47
N GLY A 300 1.24 18.10 43.76
CA GLY A 300 1.79 17.96 45.11
C GLY A 300 2.06 16.52 45.54
N ARG A 301 1.48 15.51 44.86
CA ARG A 301 1.78 14.10 45.14
C ARG A 301 3.26 13.82 44.96
N THR A 302 3.88 13.17 45.93
CA THR A 302 5.25 12.67 45.84
C THR A 302 5.25 11.17 45.50
N GLY A 303 6.31 10.70 44.86
CA GLY A 303 6.41 9.30 44.47
C GLY A 303 7.68 8.99 43.69
N PRO A 304 7.89 7.72 43.34
CA PRO A 304 9.04 7.32 42.54
C PRO A 304 8.90 7.83 41.11
N VAL A 305 9.97 8.44 40.61
CA VAL A 305 10.17 8.77 39.21
C VAL A 305 11.27 7.86 38.68
N PHE A 306 11.00 7.12 37.61
CA PHE A 306 11.96 6.19 37.03
C PHE A 306 12.72 6.87 35.89
N TYR A 307 14.04 6.94 35.98
CA TYR A 307 14.87 7.70 35.05
C TYR A 307 15.87 6.81 34.32
N ASN A 308 16.21 7.18 33.10
CA ASN A 308 17.26 6.55 32.33
C ASN A 308 18.63 6.93 32.93
N PRO A 309 19.42 5.99 33.48
CA PRO A 309 20.67 6.32 34.15
C PRO A 309 21.75 6.84 33.18
N ALA A 310 21.65 6.53 31.89
CA ALA A 310 22.55 7.07 30.88
C ALA A 310 22.16 8.48 30.41
N LYS A 311 20.91 8.90 30.66
CA LYS A 311 20.37 10.21 30.28
C LYS A 311 19.23 10.62 31.23
N PRO A 312 19.56 11.20 32.40
CA PRO A 312 18.60 11.43 33.48
C PRO A 312 17.38 12.28 33.10
N ASP A 313 17.45 13.12 32.06
CA ASP A 313 16.31 13.89 31.53
C ASP A 313 15.20 13.01 30.91
N GLU A 314 15.49 11.75 30.62
CA GLU A 314 14.50 10.78 30.18
C GLU A 314 13.94 10.03 31.38
N ALA A 315 12.76 10.42 31.84
CA ALA A 315 12.07 9.74 32.93
C ALA A 315 10.61 9.44 32.62
N VAL A 316 10.05 8.50 33.39
CA VAL A 316 8.65 8.09 33.37
C VAL A 316 8.16 7.83 34.80
N LEU A 317 6.87 8.02 35.04
CA LEU A 317 6.23 7.69 36.33
C LEU A 317 5.88 6.20 36.44
N GLU A 318 5.69 5.54 35.31
CA GLU A 318 5.38 4.12 35.18
C GLU A 318 6.35 3.46 34.20
N ARG A 319 7.23 2.61 34.73
CA ARG A 319 8.23 1.91 33.92
C ARG A 319 7.77 0.54 33.39
N ASN A 320 6.73 -0.03 33.99
CA ASN A 320 6.24 -1.36 33.65
C ASN A 320 5.14 -1.25 32.60
N SER A 321 5.23 -2.06 31.54
CA SER A 321 4.15 -2.19 30.58
C SER A 321 2.97 -2.93 31.22
N PRO A 322 1.71 -2.55 30.90
CA PRO A 322 0.54 -3.28 31.39
C PRO A 322 0.49 -4.73 30.91
N ALA A 323 1.10 -5.04 29.77
CA ALA A 323 1.15 -6.37 29.20
C ALA A 323 2.56 -7.00 29.32
N ARG A 324 2.61 -8.32 29.53
CA ARG A 324 3.86 -9.07 29.51
C ARG A 324 4.48 -8.98 28.10
N PRO A 325 5.80 -8.78 27.97
CA PRO A 325 6.42 -8.66 26.65
C PRO A 325 6.26 -9.87 25.73
N ALA A 326 6.07 -11.08 26.28
CA ALA A 326 5.78 -12.28 25.48
C ALA A 326 4.42 -12.15 24.76
N VAL A 327 3.40 -11.60 25.42
CA VAL A 327 2.08 -11.35 24.82
C VAL A 327 2.21 -10.34 23.68
N MET A 328 2.96 -9.25 23.88
CA MET A 328 3.17 -8.23 22.84
C MET A 328 3.88 -8.80 21.60
N TYR A 329 4.88 -9.67 21.79
CA TYR A 329 5.51 -10.37 20.68
C TYR A 329 4.58 -11.38 20.00
N GLY A 330 3.71 -12.04 20.76
CA GLY A 330 2.63 -12.86 20.23
C GLY A 330 1.67 -12.05 19.34
N VAL A 331 1.26 -10.86 19.77
CA VAL A 331 0.43 -9.94 18.97
C VAL A 331 1.16 -9.50 17.70
N ALA A 332 2.44 -9.14 17.79
CA ALA A 332 3.24 -8.80 16.61
C ALA A 332 3.33 -9.97 15.62
N GLY A 333 3.54 -11.20 16.11
CA GLY A 333 3.49 -12.43 15.30
C GLY A 333 2.12 -12.65 14.66
N GLY A 334 1.04 -12.47 15.43
CA GLY A 334 -0.34 -12.58 14.93
C GLY A 334 -0.64 -11.60 13.81
N VAL A 335 -0.19 -10.33 13.91
CA VAL A 335 -0.35 -9.33 12.84
C VAL A 335 0.35 -9.77 11.55
N VAL A 336 1.55 -10.36 11.65
CA VAL A 336 2.26 -10.91 10.49
C VAL A 336 1.52 -12.10 9.90
N VAL A 337 1.00 -13.01 10.74
CA VAL A 337 0.19 -14.16 10.29
C VAL A 337 -1.07 -13.70 9.56
N VAL A 338 -1.79 -12.70 10.07
CA VAL A 338 -2.95 -12.12 9.39
C VAL A 338 -2.56 -11.55 8.02
N GLY A 339 -1.45 -10.82 7.94
CA GLY A 339 -0.90 -10.34 6.67
C GLY A 339 -0.63 -11.47 5.68
N LEU A 340 -0.01 -12.57 6.14
CA LEU A 340 0.26 -13.75 5.33
C LEU A 340 -1.02 -14.44 4.87
N VAL A 341 -2.05 -14.52 5.71
CA VAL A 341 -3.37 -15.08 5.34
C VAL A 341 -4.02 -14.22 4.26
N VAL A 342 -3.95 -12.89 4.35
CA VAL A 342 -4.46 -11.98 3.32
C VAL A 342 -3.71 -12.18 1.99
N VAL A 343 -2.38 -12.26 2.03
CA VAL A 343 -1.56 -12.54 0.84
C VAL A 343 -1.91 -13.89 0.24
N PHE A 344 -2.00 -14.93 1.05
CA PHE A 344 -2.37 -16.28 0.61
C PHE A 344 -3.76 -16.31 -0.02
N GLY A 345 -4.75 -15.67 0.62
CA GLY A 345 -6.10 -15.56 0.07
C GLY A 345 -6.12 -14.81 -1.27
N PHE A 346 -5.28 -13.80 -1.45
CA PHE A 346 -5.15 -13.07 -2.71
C PHE A 346 -4.45 -13.90 -3.80
N THR A 347 -3.34 -14.58 -3.47
CA THR A 347 -2.60 -15.40 -4.45
C THR A 347 -3.35 -16.66 -4.86
N GLN A 348 -4.23 -17.18 -3.99
CA GLN A 348 -5.08 -18.33 -4.26
C GLN A 348 -6.51 -17.95 -4.68
N ALA A 349 -6.79 -16.66 -4.87
CA ALA A 349 -8.16 -16.20 -5.13
C ALA A 349 -8.78 -16.88 -6.35
N SER A 350 -8.02 -17.03 -7.45
CA SER A 350 -8.49 -17.73 -8.65
C SER A 350 -8.85 -19.18 -8.37
N ASP A 351 -8.00 -19.90 -7.64
CA ASP A 351 -8.17 -21.34 -7.37
C ASP A 351 -9.33 -21.57 -6.40
N ILE A 352 -9.45 -20.72 -5.37
CA ILE A 352 -10.59 -20.71 -4.45
C ILE A 352 -11.90 -20.50 -5.21
N ILE A 353 -11.88 -19.60 -6.20
CA ILE A 353 -13.10 -19.26 -6.92
C ILE A 353 -13.47 -20.33 -7.94
N LEU A 354 -12.48 -20.92 -8.62
CA LEU A 354 -12.68 -22.11 -9.45
C LEU A 354 -13.21 -23.29 -8.63
N TRP A 355 -12.74 -23.46 -7.38
CA TRP A 355 -13.23 -24.48 -6.46
C TRP A 355 -14.65 -24.20 -5.93
N LEU A 356 -15.02 -22.94 -5.74
CA LEU A 356 -16.37 -22.53 -5.32
C LEU A 356 -17.39 -22.58 -6.46
N GLN A 357 -16.99 -22.29 -7.70
CA GLN A 357 -17.87 -22.18 -8.87
C GLN A 357 -18.88 -23.34 -9.03
N PRO A 358 -18.52 -24.63 -8.82
CA PRO A 358 -19.46 -25.75 -8.96
C PRO A 358 -20.61 -25.73 -7.94
N HIS A 359 -20.48 -25.01 -6.84
CA HIS A 359 -21.50 -24.92 -5.78
C HIS A 359 -22.55 -23.82 -6.06
N PHE A 360 -22.39 -23.05 -7.14
CA PHE A 360 -23.28 -21.96 -7.51
C PHE A 360 -24.05 -22.24 -8.82
N PRO A 361 -25.25 -21.65 -9.00
CA PRO A 361 -26.02 -21.76 -10.22
C PRO A 361 -25.26 -21.27 -11.48
N PRO A 362 -25.58 -21.80 -12.68
CA PRO A 362 -25.08 -21.26 -13.94
C PRO A 362 -25.46 -19.78 -14.08
N GLY A 363 -24.47 -18.89 -14.14
CA GLY A 363 -24.67 -17.43 -14.20
C GLY A 363 -24.26 -16.68 -12.92
N ALA A 364 -23.92 -17.38 -11.83
CA ALA A 364 -23.35 -16.75 -10.65
C ALA A 364 -21.97 -16.12 -10.93
N ILE A 365 -21.75 -14.92 -10.39
CA ILE A 365 -20.45 -14.23 -10.43
C ILE A 365 -19.85 -14.34 -9.04
N VAL A 366 -19.20 -15.49 -8.77
CA VAL A 366 -18.70 -15.86 -7.42
C VAL A 366 -17.72 -14.83 -6.84
N HIS A 367 -16.85 -14.25 -7.68
CA HIS A 367 -15.94 -13.17 -7.27
C HIS A 367 -16.71 -11.96 -6.69
N ALA A 368 -17.76 -11.53 -7.38
CA ALA A 368 -18.59 -10.41 -6.95
C ALA A 368 -19.38 -10.77 -5.68
N PHE A 369 -19.94 -11.98 -5.61
CA PHE A 369 -20.59 -12.50 -4.41
C PHE A 369 -19.67 -12.39 -3.17
N LEU A 370 -18.44 -12.93 -3.25
CA LEU A 370 -17.49 -12.92 -2.13
C LEU A 370 -17.11 -11.49 -1.71
N PHE A 371 -16.88 -10.60 -2.67
CA PHE A 371 -16.59 -9.19 -2.41
C PHE A 371 -17.72 -8.53 -1.61
N PHE A 372 -18.96 -8.69 -2.07
CA PHE A 372 -20.11 -8.07 -1.42
C PHE A 372 -20.42 -8.67 -0.05
N VAL A 373 -20.21 -9.98 0.16
CA VAL A 373 -20.29 -10.60 1.49
C VAL A 373 -19.24 -10.00 2.44
N ALA A 374 -17.98 -9.89 2.00
CA ALA A 374 -16.92 -9.32 2.82
C ALA A 374 -17.20 -7.86 3.21
N CYS A 375 -17.62 -7.02 2.25
CA CYS A 375 -18.04 -5.64 2.53
C CYS A 375 -19.25 -5.58 3.47
N GLY A 376 -20.23 -6.47 3.32
CA GLY A 376 -21.40 -6.59 4.20
C GLY A 376 -21.01 -6.94 5.64
N LEU A 377 -20.08 -7.88 5.83
CA LEU A 377 -19.59 -8.27 7.16
C LEU A 377 -18.79 -7.14 7.84
N ILE A 378 -17.87 -6.50 7.12
CA ILE A 378 -17.05 -5.40 7.65
C ILE A 378 -17.95 -4.22 8.05
N SER A 379 -18.86 -3.81 7.18
CA SER A 379 -19.80 -2.71 7.48
C SER A 379 -20.73 -3.06 8.64
N SER A 380 -21.21 -4.30 8.73
CA SER A 380 -22.03 -4.76 9.87
C SER A 380 -21.27 -4.68 11.19
N LEU A 381 -20.00 -5.09 11.22
CA LEU A 381 -19.19 -5.02 12.44
C LEU A 381 -19.04 -3.57 12.95
N VAL A 382 -18.76 -2.63 12.03
CA VAL A 382 -18.66 -1.20 12.35
C VAL A 382 -19.99 -0.65 12.88
N VAL A 383 -21.11 -1.01 12.25
CA VAL A 383 -22.44 -0.55 12.70
C VAL A 383 -22.78 -1.16 14.07
N LEU A 384 -22.43 -2.42 14.32
CA LEU A 384 -22.69 -3.07 15.60
C LEU A 384 -21.91 -2.43 16.76
N THR A 385 -20.65 -2.02 16.53
CA THR A 385 -19.87 -1.31 17.56
C THR A 385 -20.47 0.06 17.88
N GLU A 386 -20.86 0.82 16.86
CA GLU A 386 -21.49 2.15 17.04
C GLU A 386 -22.87 2.04 17.72
N LEU A 387 -23.66 1.00 17.39
CA LEU A 387 -24.94 0.74 18.03
C LEU A 387 -24.78 0.36 19.50
N ALA A 388 -23.73 -0.39 19.86
CA ALA A 388 -23.44 -0.72 21.25
C ALA A 388 -23.10 0.54 22.06
N GLU A 389 -22.27 1.43 21.51
CA GLU A 389 -21.92 2.71 22.13
C GLU A 389 -23.13 3.65 22.25
N THR A 390 -23.93 3.78 21.20
CA THR A 390 -25.16 4.60 21.21
C THR A 390 -26.14 4.13 22.30
N ARG A 391 -26.31 2.81 22.47
CA ARG A 391 -27.17 2.24 23.52
C ARG A 391 -26.65 2.54 24.92
N ALA A 392 -25.33 2.54 25.11
CA ALA A 392 -24.73 2.96 26.37
C ALA A 392 -24.94 4.47 26.60
N ALA A 393 -24.75 5.28 25.56
CA ALA A 393 -24.87 6.73 25.60
C ALA A 393 -26.29 7.23 25.89
N ALA A 394 -27.32 6.45 25.54
CA ALA A 394 -28.71 6.78 25.88
C ALA A 394 -28.96 6.94 27.39
N ARG A 395 -28.07 6.45 28.25
CA ARG A 395 -28.16 6.55 29.72
C ARG A 395 -27.11 7.47 30.32
N TRP A 396 -26.34 8.16 29.50
CA TRP A 396 -25.28 9.04 30.00
C TRP A 396 -25.86 10.29 30.67
N PRO A 397 -25.27 10.73 31.80
CA PRO A 397 -25.58 12.02 32.39
C PRO A 397 -25.23 13.16 31.44
N SER A 398 -25.92 14.29 31.61
CA SER A 398 -25.74 15.50 30.81
C SER A 398 -25.32 16.67 31.69
N VAL A 399 -24.39 17.49 31.21
CA VAL A 399 -23.95 18.75 31.82
C VAL A 399 -24.03 19.89 30.82
N GLN A 400 -24.18 21.12 31.31
CA GLN A 400 -24.12 22.30 30.46
C GLN A 400 -22.66 22.58 30.04
N GLY A 401 -22.42 22.65 28.73
CA GLY A 401 -21.17 23.08 28.12
C GLY A 401 -21.36 24.33 27.26
N ALA A 402 -20.27 24.79 26.63
CA ALA A 402 -20.26 25.93 25.74
C ALA A 402 -19.54 25.58 24.43
N VAL A 403 -20.12 26.00 23.30
CA VAL A 403 -19.47 25.88 22.00
C VAL A 403 -18.32 26.90 21.93
N LEU A 404 -17.09 26.42 21.73
CA LEU A 404 -15.91 27.26 21.58
C LEU A 404 -15.73 27.74 20.14
N SER A 405 -15.92 26.83 19.19
CA SER A 405 -15.85 27.16 17.76
C SER A 405 -16.80 26.27 16.98
N SER A 406 -17.43 26.86 15.96
CA SER A 406 -18.35 26.16 15.07
C SER A 406 -18.10 26.65 13.67
N ARG A 407 -17.64 25.77 12.77
CA ARG A 407 -17.31 26.12 11.39
C ARG A 407 -17.54 24.96 10.44
N ALA A 408 -17.89 25.29 9.20
CA ALA A 408 -17.90 24.33 8.11
C ALA A 408 -16.50 24.26 7.51
N GLU A 409 -15.88 23.08 7.53
CA GLU A 409 -14.53 22.88 6.98
C GLU A 409 -14.63 22.23 5.60
N ALA A 410 -14.11 22.92 4.58
CA ALA A 410 -14.01 22.40 3.23
C ALA A 410 -12.81 21.46 3.11
N ARG A 411 -13.04 20.29 2.51
CA ARG A 411 -12.03 19.27 2.32
C ARG A 411 -12.05 18.79 0.88
N ARG A 412 -10.87 18.77 0.26
CA ARG A 412 -10.67 18.10 -1.04
C ARG A 412 -10.38 16.61 -0.82
N ILE A 413 -11.21 15.76 -1.39
CA ILE A 413 -11.01 14.31 -1.44
C ILE A 413 -10.76 13.89 -2.89
N LEU A 414 -9.81 12.97 -3.08
CA LEU A 414 -9.57 12.34 -4.37
C LEU A 414 -10.53 11.17 -4.51
N THR A 415 -11.40 11.23 -5.51
CA THR A 415 -12.29 10.14 -5.86
C THR A 415 -11.71 9.42 -7.06
N HIS A 416 -11.39 8.13 -6.88
CA HIS A 416 -11.06 7.24 -7.97
C HIS A 416 -12.36 6.62 -8.50
N THR A 417 -12.93 7.21 -9.54
CA THR A 417 -13.91 6.51 -10.38
C THR A 417 -13.17 5.41 -11.14
N GLY A 418 -13.51 4.15 -10.87
CA GLY A 418 -12.89 2.99 -11.52
C GLY A 418 -12.96 3.09 -13.04
N GLY A 419 -11.84 3.43 -13.65
CA GLY A 419 -11.67 3.66 -15.08
C GLY A 419 -10.36 4.39 -15.32
N THR A 420 -9.74 4.22 -16.48
CA THR A 420 -8.44 4.75 -16.88
C THR A 420 -8.35 6.29 -17.00
N GLY A 421 -9.25 7.04 -16.34
CA GLY A 421 -9.31 8.50 -16.29
C GLY A 421 -8.89 9.05 -14.93
N GLY A 422 -8.10 10.13 -14.93
CA GLY A 422 -7.50 10.75 -13.75
C GLY A 422 -8.48 11.04 -12.60
N GLY A 423 -8.02 10.85 -11.37
CA GLY A 423 -8.82 11.04 -10.16
C GLY A 423 -9.42 12.44 -10.08
N GLN A 424 -10.73 12.52 -9.87
CA GLN A 424 -11.42 13.79 -9.68
C GLN A 424 -11.26 14.25 -8.23
N THR A 425 -10.96 15.54 -8.05
CA THR A 425 -10.92 16.14 -6.72
C THR A 425 -12.30 16.71 -6.39
N VAL A 426 -13.04 16.05 -5.50
CA VAL A 426 -14.33 16.53 -5.01
C VAL A 426 -14.11 17.31 -3.71
N THR A 427 -14.79 18.45 -3.55
CA THR A 427 -14.78 19.18 -2.28
C THR A 427 -16.00 18.76 -1.46
N VAL A 428 -15.75 18.19 -0.29
CA VAL A 428 -16.77 17.82 0.71
C VAL A 428 -16.68 18.76 1.91
N TRP A 429 -17.81 19.04 2.55
CA TRP A 429 -17.87 19.91 3.72
C TRP A 429 -18.27 19.10 4.95
N SER A 430 -17.60 19.34 6.08
CA SER A 430 -17.90 18.73 7.37
C SER A 430 -18.08 19.80 8.44
N PRO A 431 -19.08 19.66 9.33
CA PRO A 431 -19.25 20.57 10.46
C PRO A 431 -18.24 20.24 11.57
N LEU A 432 -17.35 21.19 11.86
CA LEU A 432 -16.45 21.08 13.00
C LEU A 432 -16.95 21.95 14.15
N ILE A 433 -17.43 21.28 15.19
CA ILE A 433 -18.04 21.92 16.36
C ILE A 433 -17.20 21.55 17.58
N GLU A 434 -16.35 22.46 18.03
CA GLU A 434 -15.53 22.28 19.23
C GLU A 434 -16.29 22.87 20.43
N TYR A 435 -16.52 22.08 21.47
CA TYR A 435 -17.20 22.50 22.70
C TYR A 435 -16.36 22.16 23.93
N SER A 436 -16.58 22.91 25.00
CA SER A 436 -16.04 22.63 26.33
C SER A 436 -17.13 22.36 27.33
N TYR A 437 -16.82 21.55 28.34
CA TYR A 437 -17.75 21.20 29.42
C TYR A 437 -16.96 20.90 30.70
N LYS A 438 -17.62 21.03 31.85
CA LYS A 438 -17.01 20.79 33.16
C LYS A 438 -17.70 19.62 33.85
N VAL A 439 -16.92 18.66 34.35
CA VAL A 439 -17.40 17.56 35.21
C VAL A 439 -16.61 17.63 36.51
N GLY A 440 -17.31 17.95 37.61
CA GLY A 440 -16.66 18.27 38.89
C GLY A 440 -15.74 19.49 38.76
N GLU A 441 -14.46 19.32 39.12
CA GLU A 441 -13.44 20.37 38.98
C GLU A 441 -12.64 20.34 37.66
N ARG A 442 -12.94 19.39 36.76
CA ARG A 442 -12.19 19.18 35.53
C ARG A 442 -12.93 19.73 34.31
N SER A 443 -12.18 20.42 33.45
CA SER A 443 -12.67 20.92 32.16
C SER A 443 -12.21 20.02 31.02
N TYR A 444 -13.14 19.67 30.14
CA TYR A 444 -12.93 18.79 29.00
C TYR A 444 -13.33 19.49 27.71
N HIS A 445 -12.83 18.97 26.60
CA HIS A 445 -13.14 19.43 25.26
C HIS A 445 -13.56 18.26 24.38
N GLY A 446 -14.54 18.48 23.52
CA GLY A 446 -14.97 17.49 22.55
C GLY A 446 -15.31 18.13 21.21
N SER A 447 -15.39 17.30 20.18
CA SER A 447 -15.90 17.71 18.88
C SER A 447 -16.94 16.76 18.28
N ARG A 448 -17.39 15.76 19.05
CA ARG A 448 -18.31 14.73 18.56
C ARG A 448 -19.75 15.18 18.70
N ILE A 449 -20.41 15.41 17.57
CA ILE A 449 -21.84 15.77 17.56
C ILE A 449 -22.70 14.57 17.92
N ALA A 450 -22.47 13.40 17.30
CA ALA A 450 -23.25 12.19 17.48
C ALA A 450 -22.39 10.93 17.24
N PHE A 451 -22.93 9.74 17.57
CA PHE A 451 -22.34 8.45 17.19
C PHE A 451 -22.66 8.09 15.72
N GLY A 452 -21.80 7.28 15.11
CA GLY A 452 -21.92 6.85 13.72
C GLY A 452 -21.06 7.64 12.74
N PRO A 453 -21.19 7.32 11.43
CA PRO A 453 -20.34 7.90 10.40
C PRO A 453 -20.58 9.39 10.26
N GLU A 454 -19.51 10.18 10.37
CA GLU A 454 -19.53 11.59 10.04
C GLU A 454 -19.65 11.74 8.52
N VAL A 455 -20.87 12.01 8.04
CA VAL A 455 -21.13 12.13 6.61
C VAL A 455 -20.61 13.49 6.14
N ALA A 456 -19.42 13.50 5.55
CA ALA A 456 -18.95 14.65 4.79
C ALA A 456 -19.91 14.86 3.61
N GLY A 457 -20.52 16.04 3.56
CA GLY A 457 -21.69 16.30 2.72
C GLY A 457 -21.57 17.59 1.93
N SER A 458 -22.74 18.14 1.56
CA SER A 458 -22.82 19.44 0.91
C SER A 458 -22.50 20.56 1.90
N ARG A 459 -22.16 21.72 1.35
CA ARG A 459 -21.87 22.92 2.15
C ARG A 459 -23.07 23.30 3.02
N GLU A 460 -24.27 23.19 2.47
CA GLU A 460 -25.54 23.56 3.12
C GLU A 460 -25.82 22.69 4.35
N LEU A 461 -25.55 21.37 4.27
CA LEU A 461 -25.69 20.47 5.42
C LEU A 461 -24.70 20.80 6.54
N ALA A 462 -23.45 21.12 6.18
CA ALA A 462 -22.45 21.52 7.16
C ALA A 462 -22.79 22.88 7.80
N GLU A 463 -23.23 23.85 7.00
CA GLU A 463 -23.66 25.17 7.49
C GLU A 463 -24.94 25.06 8.35
N GLN A 464 -25.86 24.15 8.02
CA GLN A 464 -27.03 23.88 8.83
C GLN A 464 -26.63 23.33 10.22
N ALA A 465 -25.70 22.39 10.28
CA ALA A 465 -25.19 21.88 11.56
C ALA A 465 -24.46 22.97 12.37
N VAL A 466 -23.68 23.83 11.71
CA VAL A 466 -23.03 25.00 12.33
C VAL A 466 -24.07 25.98 12.90
N SER A 467 -25.16 26.22 12.16
CA SER A 467 -26.24 27.11 12.60
C SER A 467 -26.98 26.61 13.84
N ARG A 468 -27.04 25.27 14.04
CA ARG A 468 -27.64 24.65 15.23
C ARG A 468 -26.80 24.86 16.48
N TYR A 469 -25.48 24.97 16.32
CA TYR A 469 -24.52 25.12 17.41
C TYR A 469 -23.60 26.33 17.18
N PRO A 470 -24.08 27.57 17.29
CA PRO A 470 -23.25 28.74 17.07
C PRO A 470 -22.20 28.88 18.18
N ALA A 471 -21.06 29.51 17.87
CA ALA A 471 -20.02 29.76 18.86
C ALA A 471 -20.55 30.62 20.02
N GLY A 472 -20.20 30.24 21.26
CA GLY A 472 -20.72 30.83 22.48
C GLY A 472 -22.06 30.27 22.96
N ALA A 473 -22.74 29.43 22.18
CA ALA A 473 -23.99 28.81 22.61
C ALA A 473 -23.78 27.83 23.78
N ALA A 474 -24.72 27.82 24.72
CA ALA A 474 -24.80 26.79 25.74
C ALA A 474 -25.40 25.51 25.14
N VAL A 475 -24.76 24.36 25.38
CA VAL A 475 -25.15 23.06 24.82
C VAL A 475 -25.19 22.00 25.91
N GLY A 476 -26.12 21.04 25.80
CA GLY A 476 -26.14 19.85 26.65
C GLY A 476 -25.09 18.85 26.16
N VAL A 477 -24.12 18.53 27.01
CA VAL A 477 -23.05 17.57 26.70
C VAL A 477 -23.30 16.30 27.50
N HIS A 478 -23.48 15.19 26.80
CA HIS A 478 -23.64 13.87 27.39
C HIS A 478 -22.27 13.20 27.50
N TYR A 479 -21.87 12.78 28.69
CA TYR A 479 -20.55 12.20 28.94
C TYR A 479 -20.66 10.80 29.54
N ASP A 480 -19.70 9.94 29.22
CA ASP A 480 -19.58 8.63 29.87
C ASP A 480 -19.19 8.83 31.34
N PRO A 481 -20.02 8.43 32.32
CA PRO A 481 -19.72 8.63 33.72
C PRO A 481 -18.50 7.84 34.20
N SER A 482 -18.15 6.76 33.50
CA SER A 482 -16.92 5.99 33.76
C SER A 482 -15.69 6.58 33.06
N ASN A 483 -15.90 7.49 32.11
CA ASN A 483 -14.84 8.17 31.37
C ASN A 483 -15.29 9.58 30.90
N PRO A 484 -15.28 10.61 31.77
CA PRO A 484 -15.75 11.96 31.42
C PRO A 484 -15.08 12.63 30.22
N SER A 485 -13.89 12.17 29.81
CA SER A 485 -13.23 12.63 28.58
C SER A 485 -13.95 12.18 27.30
N HIS A 486 -14.78 11.14 27.39
CA HIS A 486 -15.60 10.64 26.29
C HIS A 486 -17.00 11.24 26.37
N ALA A 487 -17.34 12.12 25.43
CA ALA A 487 -18.62 12.83 25.43
C ALA A 487 -19.15 13.13 24.02
N THR A 488 -20.44 13.39 23.93
CA THR A 488 -21.15 13.75 22.69
C THR A 488 -22.27 14.76 22.96
N LEU A 489 -22.68 15.52 21.94
CA LEU A 489 -23.83 16.43 22.03
C LEU A 489 -25.17 15.67 21.92
N GLU A 490 -25.26 14.76 20.95
CA GLU A 490 -26.45 13.98 20.64
C GLU A 490 -26.18 12.49 20.93
N THR A 491 -27.01 11.88 21.77
CA THR A 491 -26.88 10.46 22.15
C THR A 491 -27.45 9.51 21.11
N ALA A 492 -28.17 10.02 20.11
CA ALA A 492 -28.71 9.23 19.01
C ALA A 492 -27.65 9.00 17.93
N MET A 493 -27.67 7.81 17.32
CA MET A 493 -26.83 7.52 16.16
C MET A 493 -27.31 8.34 14.96
N ALA A 494 -26.46 9.21 14.44
CA ALA A 494 -26.74 9.96 13.23
C ALA A 494 -26.96 8.99 12.06
N PHE A 495 -27.97 9.25 11.23
CA PHE A 495 -28.24 8.47 10.02
C PHE A 495 -28.39 6.95 10.24
N ARG A 496 -28.89 6.51 11.41
CA ARG A 496 -29.05 5.09 11.79
C ARG A 496 -29.61 4.21 10.68
N TRP A 497 -30.65 4.68 9.98
CA TRP A 497 -31.26 3.95 8.87
C TRP A 497 -30.31 3.79 7.68
N PHE A 498 -29.59 4.84 7.27
CA PHE A 498 -28.58 4.75 6.21
C PHE A 498 -27.42 3.84 6.59
N ALA A 499 -26.97 3.90 7.86
CA ALA A 499 -25.94 3.01 8.37
C ALA A 499 -26.36 1.53 8.30
N LEU A 500 -27.65 1.22 8.49
CA LEU A 500 -28.21 -0.13 8.34
C LEU A 500 -28.50 -0.52 6.89
N LEU A 501 -28.80 0.45 6.01
CA LEU A 501 -29.05 0.20 4.59
C LEU A 501 -27.78 -0.23 3.85
N LEU A 502 -26.60 0.26 4.23
CA LEU A 502 -25.35 -0.10 3.57
C LEU A 502 -25.01 -1.60 3.66
N PRO A 503 -24.97 -2.25 4.85
CA PRO A 503 -24.75 -3.68 4.93
C PRO A 503 -25.88 -4.45 4.23
N LEU A 504 -27.14 -4.00 4.34
CA LEU A 504 -28.26 -4.63 3.66
C LEU A 504 -28.11 -4.58 2.13
N ALA A 505 -27.67 -3.45 1.57
CA ALA A 505 -27.41 -3.28 0.15
C ALA A 505 -26.28 -4.19 -0.33
N PHE A 506 -25.20 -4.32 0.46
CA PHE A 506 -24.13 -5.27 0.16
C PHE A 506 -24.61 -6.73 0.19
N PHE A 507 -25.40 -7.13 1.18
CA PHE A 507 -25.96 -8.49 1.21
C PHE A 507 -26.97 -8.73 0.09
N ALA A 508 -27.78 -7.73 -0.30
CA ALA A 508 -28.68 -7.82 -1.44
C ALA A 508 -27.89 -7.97 -2.76
N ALA A 509 -26.82 -7.19 -2.94
CA ALA A 509 -25.92 -7.32 -4.09
C ALA A 509 -25.25 -8.71 -4.11
N ALA A 510 -24.81 -9.22 -2.96
CA ALA A 510 -24.30 -10.59 -2.85
C ALA A 510 -25.37 -11.59 -3.31
N LEU A 511 -26.60 -11.51 -2.81
CA LEU A 511 -27.69 -12.39 -3.24
C LEU A 511 -27.95 -12.31 -4.75
N PHE A 512 -27.90 -11.12 -5.35
CA PHE A 512 -28.02 -10.94 -6.80
C PHE A 512 -26.90 -11.68 -7.55
N PHE A 513 -25.64 -11.47 -7.17
CA PHE A 513 -24.48 -12.12 -7.81
C PHE A 513 -24.36 -13.61 -7.50
N SER A 514 -25.11 -14.14 -6.52
CA SER A 514 -25.19 -15.57 -6.24
C SER A 514 -25.92 -16.37 -7.34
N GLY A 515 -26.58 -15.70 -8.29
CA GLY A 515 -27.33 -16.35 -9.38
C GLY A 515 -28.65 -16.99 -8.93
N ARG A 516 -29.09 -16.78 -7.68
CA ARG A 516 -30.35 -17.31 -7.15
C ARG A 516 -31.56 -16.39 -7.37
N LEU A 517 -31.33 -15.12 -7.70
CA LEU A 517 -32.38 -14.16 -8.01
C LEU A 517 -32.50 -14.07 -9.54
N HIS A 518 -33.53 -14.72 -10.08
CA HIS A 518 -34.00 -14.48 -11.45
C HIS A 518 -35.10 -13.41 -11.38
N PHE A 519 -34.92 -12.29 -12.09
CA PHE A 519 -35.99 -11.34 -12.40
C PHE A 519 -36.40 -11.50 -13.86
#